data_AF-G0NEX3-F1
#
_entry.id   AF-G0NEX3-F1
#
_cell.length_a   1.000
_cell.length_b   1.000
_cell.length_c   1.000
_cell.angle_alpha   90.00
_cell.angle_beta   90.00
_cell.angle_gamma   90.00
#
_symmetry.space_group_name_H-M   'P 1'
#
loop_
_entity.id
_entity.type
_entity.pdbx_description
1 polymer ?
#
loop_
_entity_poly.entity_id
_entity_poly.type
_entity_poly.pdbx_seq_one_letter_code
_entity_poly.pdbx_strand_id
1 'polypeptide(L)'
;MDMPTLYFPDFSNETRLFLWELNGFINSIFETFPHMESFVAFLGLVTNTIHLMVLTRKVMMTSSTNVILIGIGIYDLTIMLMLLVPLIGRTKPGGCDLPPTLLRVELEFIGHTITDFSRRCSLWLGLSLAAVRYIVLKHTRKLRPCKLKKLRIGWFIFAIISITSSLFSLLYWGRLTVISFADWVPEPVCGFPEKFSLPLYGYYQRSIYYENNELLLKFNFLLNGIFSKILPCILFILLTIFLIRELNHVDQTRKNSGREVQRKTTKLVIYMTISYLVAELPLGIVNVLEFILTDNPGFLTLIESIKLLFNFINTLNATVHCFICFSLSIHYRSTVRKMFCGRRKQVKTIDARMFTT
;
A
#
# COMPACT_ATOMS: atom_id res chain seq x y z
N MET A 1 -19.50 -20.73 -30.65
CA MET A 1 -18.17 -20.12 -30.81
C MET A 1 -17.38 -20.50 -29.58
N ASP A 2 -16.23 -21.15 -29.73
CA ASP A 2 -15.49 -21.69 -28.58
C ASP A 2 -14.95 -20.55 -27.70
N MET A 3 -14.98 -20.72 -26.38
CA MET A 3 -14.59 -19.70 -25.39
C MET A 3 -13.18 -19.10 -25.65
N PRO A 4 -12.15 -19.87 -26.04
CA PRO A 4 -10.84 -19.31 -26.37
C PRO A 4 -10.88 -18.36 -27.58
N THR A 5 -11.73 -18.65 -28.55
CA THR A 5 -11.90 -17.86 -29.79
C THR A 5 -12.67 -16.57 -29.55
N LEU A 6 -13.53 -16.54 -28.52
CA LEU A 6 -14.24 -15.33 -28.08
C LEU A 6 -13.32 -14.34 -27.35
N TYR A 7 -12.41 -14.84 -26.51
CA TYR A 7 -11.52 -14.00 -25.70
C TYR A 7 -10.25 -13.55 -26.44
N PHE A 8 -9.77 -14.34 -27.42
CA PHE A 8 -8.52 -14.08 -28.13
C PHE A 8 -8.68 -14.26 -29.65
N PRO A 9 -9.50 -13.44 -30.33
CA PRO A 9 -9.87 -13.65 -31.72
C PRO A 9 -8.69 -13.55 -32.71
N ASP A 10 -7.72 -12.67 -32.43
CA ASP A 10 -6.65 -12.31 -33.37
C ASP A 10 -5.39 -13.20 -33.28
N PHE A 11 -5.39 -14.18 -32.38
CA PHE A 11 -4.22 -15.03 -32.10
C PHE A 11 -4.25 -16.36 -32.84
N SER A 12 -3.10 -17.00 -33.02
CA SER A 12 -3.02 -18.38 -33.55
C SER A 12 -3.66 -19.38 -32.58
N ASN A 13 -4.16 -20.52 -33.08
CA ASN A 13 -4.83 -21.53 -32.23
C ASN A 13 -3.97 -21.99 -31.03
N GLU A 14 -2.67 -22.19 -31.23
CA GLU A 14 -1.74 -22.56 -30.14
C GLU A 14 -1.64 -21.45 -29.07
N THR A 15 -1.56 -20.19 -29.51
CA THR A 15 -1.49 -19.04 -28.59
C THR A 15 -2.79 -18.87 -27.83
N ARG A 16 -3.96 -19.08 -28.48
CA ARG A 16 -5.27 -19.02 -27.82
C ARG A 16 -5.41 -20.07 -26.72
N LEU A 17 -4.98 -21.31 -27.00
CA LEU A 17 -5.04 -22.40 -26.03
C LEU A 17 -4.13 -22.12 -24.83
N PHE A 18 -2.90 -21.66 -25.07
CA PHE A 18 -2.00 -21.24 -23.99
C PHE A 18 -2.58 -20.11 -23.14
N LEU A 19 -3.13 -19.06 -23.76
CA LEU A 19 -3.74 -17.94 -23.05
C LEU A 19 -4.99 -18.36 -22.26
N TRP A 20 -5.76 -19.32 -22.79
CA TRP A 20 -6.91 -19.89 -22.10
C TRP A 20 -6.51 -20.73 -20.88
N GLU A 21 -5.50 -21.60 -21.01
CA GLU A 21 -4.96 -22.36 -19.88
C GLU A 21 -4.35 -21.45 -18.82
N LEU A 22 -3.62 -20.42 -19.24
CA LEU A 22 -3.08 -19.39 -18.34
C LEU A 22 -4.21 -18.70 -17.58
N ASN A 23 -5.29 -18.33 -18.26
CA ASN A 23 -6.48 -17.74 -17.64
C ASN A 23 -7.14 -18.70 -16.64
N GLY A 24 -7.23 -20.00 -16.97
CA GLY A 24 -7.75 -21.04 -16.07
C GLY A 24 -6.90 -21.21 -14.80
N PHE A 25 -5.58 -21.26 -14.95
CA PHE A 25 -4.63 -21.32 -13.83
C PHE A 25 -4.74 -20.08 -12.94
N ILE A 26 -4.82 -18.91 -13.55
CA ILE A 26 -4.99 -17.63 -12.87
C ILE A 26 -6.32 -17.58 -12.11
N ASN A 27 -7.42 -18.06 -12.70
CA ASN A 27 -8.72 -18.16 -12.03
C ASN A 27 -8.69 -19.09 -10.80
N SER A 28 -7.95 -20.20 -10.87
CA SER A 28 -7.76 -21.08 -9.70
C SER A 28 -7.01 -20.37 -8.56
N ILE A 29 -6.02 -19.52 -8.89
CA ILE A 29 -5.35 -18.68 -7.89
C ILE A 29 -6.36 -17.70 -7.25
N PHE A 30 -7.31 -17.14 -8.02
CA PHE A 30 -8.32 -16.21 -7.49
C PHE A 30 -9.30 -16.77 -6.50
N GLU A 31 -9.60 -18.06 -6.53
CA GLU A 31 -10.45 -18.64 -5.48
C GLU A 31 -9.71 -18.65 -4.13
N THR A 32 -8.40 -18.85 -4.17
CA THR A 32 -7.55 -18.92 -2.96
C THR A 32 -7.17 -17.54 -2.44
N PHE A 33 -7.02 -16.57 -3.35
CA PHE A 33 -6.43 -15.27 -3.08
C PHE A 33 -7.18 -14.41 -2.05
N PRO A 34 -8.54 -14.29 -2.08
CA PRO A 34 -9.29 -13.52 -1.10
C PRO A 34 -9.06 -14.01 0.33
N HIS A 35 -8.90 -15.32 0.53
CA HIS A 35 -8.62 -15.89 1.85
C HIS A 35 -7.22 -15.49 2.34
N MET A 36 -6.23 -15.55 1.45
CA MET A 36 -4.86 -15.15 1.76
C MET A 36 -4.74 -13.65 2.05
N GLU A 37 -5.37 -12.79 1.23
CA GLU A 37 -5.37 -11.34 1.43
C GLU A 37 -6.05 -10.96 2.75
N SER A 38 -7.16 -11.61 3.08
CA SER A 38 -7.86 -11.41 4.36
C SER A 38 -6.98 -11.77 5.56
N PHE A 39 -6.27 -12.90 5.49
CA PHE A 39 -5.36 -13.32 6.54
C PHE A 39 -4.21 -12.32 6.74
N VAL A 40 -3.59 -11.88 5.64
CA VAL A 40 -2.54 -10.86 5.68
C VAL A 40 -3.07 -9.53 6.20
N ALA A 41 -4.29 -9.13 5.80
CA ALA A 41 -4.91 -7.90 6.27
C ALA A 41 -5.15 -7.94 7.79
N PHE A 42 -5.61 -9.08 8.33
CA PHE A 42 -5.75 -9.25 9.78
C PHE A 42 -4.41 -9.18 10.51
N LEU A 43 -3.38 -9.87 10.01
CA LEU A 43 -2.02 -9.77 10.57
C LEU A 43 -1.52 -8.32 10.52
N GLY A 44 -1.73 -7.65 9.39
CA GLY A 44 -1.40 -6.25 9.15
C GLY A 44 -2.10 -5.30 10.10
N LEU A 45 -3.37 -5.56 10.43
CA LEU A 45 -4.14 -4.79 11.41
C LEU A 45 -3.45 -4.83 12.77
N VAL A 46 -3.10 -6.03 13.24
CA VAL A 46 -2.41 -6.22 14.53
C VAL A 46 -1.04 -5.57 14.53
N THR A 47 -0.22 -5.82 13.51
CA THR A 47 1.16 -5.32 13.45
C THR A 47 1.21 -3.80 13.32
N ASN A 48 0.36 -3.19 12.50
CA ASN A 48 0.29 -1.73 12.35
C ASN A 48 -0.30 -1.03 13.58
N THR A 49 -1.24 -1.67 14.28
CA THR A 49 -1.74 -1.16 15.57
C THR A 49 -0.60 -1.09 16.60
N ILE A 50 0.16 -2.18 16.76
CA ILE A 50 1.34 -2.20 17.64
C ILE A 50 2.37 -1.16 17.17
N HIS A 51 2.58 -1.05 15.86
CA HIS A 51 3.52 -0.09 15.28
C HIS A 51 3.20 1.34 15.69
N LEU A 52 1.95 1.76 15.51
CA LEU A 52 1.46 3.08 15.89
C LEU A 52 1.54 3.30 17.41
N MET A 53 1.15 2.32 18.22
CA MET A 53 1.25 2.40 19.68
C MET A 53 2.69 2.66 20.16
N VAL A 54 3.69 2.12 19.47
CA VAL A 54 5.12 2.33 19.79
C VAL A 54 5.61 3.68 19.28
N LEU A 55 5.32 4.03 18.02
CA LEU A 55 5.82 5.26 17.40
C LEU A 55 5.25 6.54 18.00
N THR A 56 4.00 6.50 18.48
CA THR A 56 3.32 7.64 19.11
C THR A 56 3.86 7.97 20.51
N ARG A 57 4.72 7.12 21.11
CA ARG A 57 5.33 7.41 22.41
C ARG A 57 6.27 8.60 22.33
N LYS A 58 6.23 9.46 23.35
CA LYS A 58 7.05 10.69 23.46
C LYS A 58 8.56 10.45 23.21
N VAL A 59 9.08 9.29 23.63
CA VAL A 59 10.49 8.91 23.44
C VAL A 59 10.86 8.67 21.97
N MET A 60 9.89 8.29 21.14
CA MET A 60 10.06 8.07 19.71
C MET A 60 9.79 9.34 18.90
N MET A 61 8.96 10.27 19.38
CA MET A 61 8.64 11.53 18.67
C MET A 61 9.76 12.58 18.76
N THR A 62 10.91 12.30 18.14
CA THR A 62 12.12 13.14 18.21
C THR A 62 12.55 13.73 16.88
N SER A 63 12.04 13.22 15.75
CA SER A 63 12.44 13.67 14.42
C SER A 63 11.28 13.62 13.43
N SER A 64 11.39 14.41 12.35
CA SER A 64 10.45 14.40 11.22
C SER A 64 10.22 13.00 10.65
N THR A 65 11.27 12.18 10.53
CA THR A 65 11.14 10.78 10.09
C THR A 65 10.18 9.98 10.94
N ASN A 66 10.20 10.15 12.26
CA ASN A 66 9.31 9.38 13.13
C ASN A 66 7.85 9.83 12.94
N VAL A 67 7.62 11.11 12.63
CA VAL A 67 6.29 11.61 12.24
C VAL A 67 5.86 11.02 10.89
N ILE A 68 6.74 10.96 9.90
CA ILE A 68 6.44 10.35 8.60
C ILE A 68 6.12 8.86 8.75
N LEU A 69 6.86 8.14 9.59
CA LEU A 69 6.59 6.73 9.92
C LEU A 69 5.24 6.54 10.61
N ILE A 70 4.81 7.47 11.47
CA ILE A 70 3.46 7.46 12.03
C ILE A 70 2.42 7.63 10.92
N GLY A 71 2.63 8.58 9.99
CA GLY A 71 1.74 8.77 8.85
C GLY A 71 1.60 7.50 8.00
N ILE A 72 2.71 6.84 7.67
CA ILE A 72 2.73 5.54 6.98
C ILE A 72 1.88 4.52 7.73
N GLY A 73 2.13 4.33 9.03
CA GLY A 73 1.37 3.36 9.84
C GLY A 73 -0.14 3.67 9.93
N ILE A 74 -0.55 4.95 9.91
CA ILE A 74 -1.97 5.35 9.91
C ILE A 74 -2.63 4.91 8.61
N TYR A 75 -2.00 5.18 7.48
CA TYR A 75 -2.53 4.80 6.18
C TYR A 75 -2.51 3.29 5.96
N ASP A 76 -1.45 2.62 6.40
CA ASP A 76 -1.38 1.16 6.33
C ASP A 76 -2.47 0.51 7.17
N LEU A 77 -2.71 1.00 8.40
CA LEU A 77 -3.84 0.54 9.23
C LEU A 77 -5.19 0.77 8.54
N THR A 78 -5.36 1.93 7.89
CA THR A 78 -6.59 2.26 7.16
C THR A 78 -6.81 1.30 5.99
N ILE A 79 -5.76 0.94 5.25
CA ILE A 79 -5.81 -0.07 4.19
C ILE A 79 -6.28 -1.41 4.76
N MET A 80 -5.68 -1.88 5.85
CA MET A 80 -6.06 -3.17 6.46
C MET A 80 -7.53 -3.19 6.88
N LEU A 81 -8.03 -2.09 7.46
CA LEU A 81 -9.44 -1.97 7.84
C LEU A 81 -10.36 -2.03 6.61
N MET A 82 -10.05 -1.27 5.56
CA MET A 82 -10.88 -1.22 4.35
C MET A 82 -10.86 -2.52 3.54
N LEU A 83 -9.80 -3.34 3.65
CA LEU A 83 -9.76 -4.68 3.06
C LEU A 83 -10.60 -5.70 3.84
N LEU A 84 -10.75 -5.53 5.17
CA LEU A 84 -11.50 -6.46 6.02
C LEU A 84 -13.00 -6.17 6.06
N VAL A 85 -13.43 -4.90 5.93
CA VAL A 85 -14.85 -4.50 6.00
C VAL A 85 -15.73 -5.26 4.99
N PRO A 86 -15.35 -5.41 3.70
CA PRO A 86 -16.18 -6.13 2.72
C PRO A 86 -16.39 -7.61 3.03
N LEU A 87 -15.55 -8.22 3.89
CA LEU A 87 -15.69 -9.61 4.31
C LEU A 87 -16.89 -9.83 5.23
N ILE A 88 -17.33 -8.77 5.92
CA ILE A 88 -18.45 -8.84 6.86
C ILE A 88 -19.74 -9.00 6.05
N GLY A 89 -20.34 -10.19 6.16
CA GLY A 89 -21.56 -10.54 5.45
C GLY A 89 -21.37 -10.82 3.96
N ARG A 90 -20.18 -11.24 3.51
CA ARG A 90 -19.96 -11.65 2.10
C ARG A 90 -21.05 -12.62 1.63
N THR A 91 -21.68 -12.29 0.51
CA THR A 91 -22.67 -13.13 -0.15
C THR A 91 -21.96 -14.04 -1.14
N LYS A 92 -22.37 -15.31 -1.24
CA LYS A 92 -21.82 -16.23 -2.23
C LYS A 92 -22.44 -15.95 -3.60
N PRO A 93 -21.65 -15.63 -4.64
CA PRO A 93 -22.18 -15.54 -6.00
C PRO A 93 -22.84 -16.86 -6.40
N GLY A 94 -24.08 -16.80 -6.91
CA GLY A 94 -24.84 -17.99 -7.28
C GLY A 94 -25.38 -18.81 -6.10
N GLY A 95 -25.22 -18.33 -4.86
CA GLY A 95 -25.89 -18.91 -3.70
C GLY A 95 -27.30 -18.36 -3.48
N CYS A 96 -27.98 -18.88 -2.45
CA CYS A 96 -29.28 -18.37 -1.99
C CYS A 96 -29.17 -17.11 -1.10
N ASP A 97 -27.97 -16.52 -1.00
CA ASP A 97 -27.73 -15.31 -0.22
C ASP A 97 -28.35 -14.10 -0.94
N LEU A 98 -29.03 -13.24 -0.18
CA LEU A 98 -29.60 -11.99 -0.71
C LEU A 98 -28.49 -11.11 -1.33
N PRO A 99 -28.74 -10.44 -2.47
CA PRO A 99 -27.78 -9.52 -3.06
C PRO A 99 -27.48 -8.34 -2.13
N PRO A 100 -26.28 -7.72 -2.26
CA PRO A 100 -25.92 -6.56 -1.45
C PRO A 100 -26.86 -5.38 -1.70
N THR A 101 -27.26 -4.70 -0.62
CA THR A 101 -28.09 -3.50 -0.71
C THR A 101 -27.32 -2.33 -1.32
N LEU A 102 -28.05 -1.32 -1.84
CA LEU A 102 -27.43 -0.09 -2.37
C LEU A 102 -26.45 0.54 -1.37
N LEU A 103 -26.86 0.67 -0.10
CA LEU A 103 -26.02 1.24 0.95
C LEU A 103 -24.70 0.47 1.10
N ARG A 104 -24.73 -0.86 1.01
CA ARG A 104 -23.53 -1.68 1.12
C ARG A 104 -22.59 -1.46 -0.07
N VAL A 105 -23.12 -1.43 -1.29
CA VAL A 105 -22.32 -1.19 -2.50
C VAL A 105 -21.69 0.21 -2.47
N GLU A 106 -22.42 1.22 -1.99
CA GLU A 106 -21.88 2.57 -1.79
C GLU A 106 -20.77 2.60 -0.72
N LEU A 107 -20.94 1.88 0.39
CA LEU A 107 -19.90 1.78 1.42
C LEU A 107 -18.65 1.05 0.92
N GLU A 108 -18.81 -0.01 0.13
CA GLU A 108 -17.70 -0.71 -0.54
C GLU A 108 -16.99 0.21 -1.53
N PHE A 109 -17.73 1.01 -2.30
CA PHE A 109 -17.16 2.01 -3.20
C PHE A 109 -16.34 3.08 -2.48
N ILE A 110 -16.87 3.61 -1.38
CA ILE A 110 -16.16 4.54 -0.49
C ILE A 110 -14.91 3.85 0.08
N GLY A 111 -15.03 2.60 0.53
CA GLY A 111 -13.92 1.81 1.05
C GLY A 111 -12.79 1.61 0.02
N HIS A 112 -13.12 1.32 -1.23
CA HIS A 112 -12.16 1.25 -2.33
C HIS A 112 -11.47 2.60 -2.58
N THR A 113 -12.23 3.70 -2.56
CA THR A 113 -11.70 5.05 -2.72
C THR A 113 -10.73 5.42 -1.59
N ILE A 114 -11.08 5.10 -0.34
CA ILE A 114 -10.22 5.31 0.83
C ILE A 114 -8.97 4.44 0.76
N THR A 115 -9.08 3.21 0.26
CA THR A 115 -7.94 2.30 0.08
C THR A 115 -6.95 2.87 -0.93
N ASP A 116 -7.43 3.32 -2.09
CA ASP A 116 -6.60 3.94 -3.13
C ASP A 116 -5.95 5.25 -2.65
N PHE A 117 -6.71 6.09 -1.93
CA PHE A 117 -6.17 7.25 -1.23
C PHE A 117 -5.04 6.89 -0.26
N SER A 118 -5.29 5.92 0.62
CA SER A 118 -4.35 5.52 1.67
C SER A 118 -3.08 4.90 1.11
N ARG A 119 -3.21 4.05 0.07
CA ARG A 119 -2.06 3.45 -0.63
C ARG A 119 -1.16 4.54 -1.23
N ARG A 120 -1.73 5.53 -1.92
CA ARG A 120 -0.97 6.67 -2.48
C ARG A 120 -0.29 7.48 -1.40
N CYS A 121 -0.98 7.79 -0.30
CA CYS A 121 -0.38 8.54 0.80
C CYS A 121 0.78 7.78 1.45
N SER A 122 0.61 6.49 1.77
CA SER A 122 1.66 5.65 2.39
C SER A 122 2.92 5.61 1.50
N LEU A 123 2.72 5.41 0.19
CA LEU A 123 3.78 5.41 -0.81
C LEU A 123 4.55 6.74 -0.89
N TRP A 124 3.86 7.87 -1.04
CA TRP A 124 4.50 9.18 -1.12
C TRP A 124 5.16 9.61 0.20
N LEU A 125 4.63 9.15 1.34
CA LEU A 125 5.28 9.30 2.64
C LEU A 125 6.55 8.46 2.74
N GLY A 126 6.51 7.21 2.27
CA GLY A 126 7.69 6.34 2.16
C GLY A 126 8.80 6.96 1.30
N LEU A 127 8.43 7.58 0.19
CA LEU A 127 9.36 8.32 -0.67
C LEU A 127 9.93 9.56 0.03
N SER A 128 9.07 10.33 0.71
CA SER A 128 9.47 11.52 1.47
C SER A 128 10.39 11.18 2.64
N LEU A 129 10.17 10.03 3.29
CA LEU A 129 11.05 9.49 4.31
C LEU A 129 12.46 9.26 3.76
N ALA A 130 12.58 8.61 2.59
CA ALA A 130 13.85 8.36 1.91
C ALA A 130 14.56 9.69 1.55
N ALA A 131 13.83 10.64 0.97
CA ALA A 131 14.35 11.94 0.58
C ALA A 131 14.86 12.75 1.78
N VAL A 132 14.05 12.87 2.85
CA VAL A 132 14.44 13.56 4.09
C VAL A 132 15.69 12.93 4.68
N ARG A 133 15.79 11.60 4.68
CA ARG A 133 16.93 10.87 5.24
C ARG A 133 18.20 11.07 4.43
N TYR A 134 18.12 11.05 3.11
CA TYR A 134 19.24 11.38 2.24
C TYR A 134 19.76 12.80 2.50
N ILE A 135 18.85 13.79 2.52
CA ILE A 135 19.23 15.19 2.73
C ILE A 135 19.84 15.40 4.12
N VAL A 136 19.24 14.80 5.15
CA VAL A 136 19.75 14.85 6.54
C VAL A 136 21.14 14.24 6.65
N LEU A 137 21.38 13.09 6.00
CA LEU A 137 22.68 12.43 6.01
C LEU A 137 23.74 13.28 5.30
N LYS A 138 23.41 13.80 4.12
CA LYS A 138 24.27 14.68 3.33
C LYS A 138 24.67 15.96 4.07
N HIS A 139 23.71 16.61 4.74
CA HIS A 139 23.99 17.78 5.56
C HIS A 139 24.84 17.44 6.78
N THR A 140 24.55 16.31 7.45
CA THR A 140 25.31 15.87 8.62
C THR A 140 26.76 15.51 8.25
N ARG A 141 27.01 14.97 7.05
CA ARG A 141 28.36 14.76 6.51
C ARG A 141 29.07 16.08 6.26
N LYS A 142 28.41 17.03 5.61
CA LYS A 142 28.97 18.37 5.33
C LYS A 142 29.01 19.30 6.54
N LEU A 143 28.69 18.81 7.75
CA LEU A 143 28.60 19.58 9.00
C LEU A 143 27.67 20.81 8.90
N ARG A 144 26.65 20.76 8.05
CA ARG A 144 25.68 21.85 7.86
C ARG A 144 24.44 21.65 8.72
N PRO A 145 23.85 22.72 9.28
CA PRO A 145 22.59 22.63 10.00
C PRO A 145 21.47 22.18 9.05
N CYS A 146 20.57 21.32 9.54
CA CYS A 146 19.48 20.77 8.74
C CYS A 146 18.13 20.96 9.44
N LYS A 147 17.30 21.87 8.90
CA LYS A 147 15.96 22.17 9.43
C LYS A 147 14.99 20.99 9.26
N LEU A 148 15.25 20.09 8.31
CA LEU A 148 14.39 18.93 8.00
C LEU A 148 14.31 17.91 9.14
N LYS A 149 15.19 17.95 10.15
CA LYS A 149 15.10 17.05 11.31
C LYS A 149 13.92 17.38 12.23
N LYS A 150 13.39 18.61 12.18
CA LYS A 150 12.36 19.11 13.11
C LYS A 150 11.01 18.40 12.91
N LEU A 151 10.30 18.12 14.00
CA LEU A 151 8.98 17.48 13.98
C LEU A 151 7.94 18.22 13.11
N ARG A 152 7.91 19.55 13.19
CA ARG A 152 6.96 20.39 12.42
C ARG A 152 7.04 20.13 10.92
N ILE A 153 8.24 19.87 10.39
CA ILE A 153 8.43 19.54 8.98
C ILE A 153 7.81 18.19 8.63
N GLY A 154 7.90 17.20 9.53
CA GLY A 154 7.25 15.90 9.32
C GLY A 154 5.73 16.03 9.20
N TRP A 155 5.11 16.80 10.10
CA TRP A 155 3.66 17.07 10.04
C TRP A 155 3.25 17.88 8.81
N PHE A 156 4.08 18.84 8.41
CA PHE A 156 3.84 19.61 7.18
C PHE A 156 3.90 18.72 5.93
N ILE A 157 4.90 17.85 5.82
CA ILE A 157 5.01 16.86 4.73
C ILE A 157 3.79 15.95 4.72
N PHE A 158 3.39 15.45 5.89
CA PHE A 158 2.21 14.61 6.03
C PHE A 158 0.95 15.33 5.51
N ALA A 159 0.66 16.52 6.01
CA ALA A 159 -0.53 17.28 5.58
C ALA A 159 -0.54 17.55 4.07
N ILE A 160 0.58 17.96 3.48
CA ILE A 160 0.66 18.21 2.03
C ILE A 160 0.34 16.96 1.24
N ILE A 161 0.95 15.82 1.58
CA ILE A 161 0.75 14.56 0.85
C ILE A 161 -0.70 14.09 0.95
N SER A 162 -1.31 14.25 2.12
CA SER A 162 -2.73 13.92 2.32
C SER A 162 -3.63 14.79 1.45
N ILE A 163 -3.38 16.11 1.40
CA ILE A 163 -4.18 17.04 0.60
C ILE A 163 -4.02 16.72 -0.88
N THR A 164 -2.79 16.57 -1.37
CA THR A 164 -2.55 16.27 -2.79
C THR A 164 -3.16 14.94 -3.19
N SER A 165 -3.02 13.89 -2.37
CA SER A 165 -3.59 12.57 -2.67
C SER A 165 -5.12 12.56 -2.62
N SER A 166 -5.74 13.39 -1.76
CA SER A 166 -7.20 13.49 -1.71
C SER A 166 -7.77 14.10 -3.00
N LEU A 167 -7.08 15.06 -3.62
CA LEU A 167 -7.51 15.65 -4.89
C LEU A 167 -7.56 14.60 -6.00
N PHE A 168 -6.54 13.75 -6.10
CA PHE A 168 -6.54 12.63 -7.05
C PHE A 168 -7.63 11.59 -6.74
N SER A 169 -7.94 11.36 -5.46
CA SER A 169 -8.99 10.42 -5.03
C SER A 169 -10.38 10.92 -5.39
N LEU A 170 -10.62 12.22 -5.25
CA LEU A 170 -11.89 12.86 -5.63
C LEU A 170 -12.14 12.76 -7.14
N LEU A 171 -11.10 12.92 -7.96
CA LEU A 171 -11.19 12.75 -9.41
C LEU A 171 -11.51 11.30 -9.81
N TYR A 172 -11.04 10.31 -9.05
CA TYR A 172 -11.39 8.91 -9.26
C TYR A 172 -12.83 8.62 -8.83
N TRP A 173 -13.23 9.09 -7.63
CA TRP A 173 -14.58 8.92 -7.11
C TRP A 173 -15.63 9.54 -8.03
N GLY A 174 -15.36 10.75 -8.55
CA GLY A 174 -16.24 11.43 -9.50
C GLY A 174 -16.42 10.70 -10.84
N ARG A 175 -15.56 9.72 -11.17
CA ARG A 175 -15.63 8.96 -12.43
C ARG A 175 -16.76 7.93 -12.45
N LEU A 176 -16.98 7.28 -11.32
CA LEU A 176 -17.91 6.16 -11.22
C LEU A 176 -19.20 6.60 -10.52
N THR A 177 -20.28 5.90 -10.82
CA THR A 177 -21.57 6.02 -10.16
C THR A 177 -22.14 4.63 -9.94
N VAL A 178 -22.86 4.43 -8.85
CA VAL A 178 -23.57 3.17 -8.60
C VAL A 178 -24.90 3.21 -9.36
N ILE A 179 -25.20 2.16 -10.12
CA ILE A 179 -26.46 1.99 -10.83
C ILE A 179 -27.03 0.60 -10.55
N SER A 180 -28.34 0.46 -10.70
CA SER A 180 -28.98 -0.85 -10.82
C SER A 180 -28.83 -1.33 -12.26
N PHE A 181 -28.18 -2.47 -12.48
CA PHE A 181 -27.90 -2.98 -13.84
C PHE A 181 -28.72 -4.21 -14.23
N ALA A 182 -29.25 -4.94 -13.25
CA ALA A 182 -30.07 -6.14 -13.45
C ALA A 182 -30.94 -6.40 -12.22
N ASP A 183 -31.87 -7.35 -12.33
CA ASP A 183 -32.61 -7.89 -11.20
C ASP A 183 -32.09 -9.29 -10.88
N TRP A 184 -31.73 -9.51 -9.62
CA TRP A 184 -31.43 -10.82 -9.05
C TRP A 184 -32.72 -11.60 -8.86
N VAL A 185 -32.73 -12.82 -9.38
CA VAL A 185 -33.81 -13.79 -9.20
C VAL A 185 -33.21 -15.03 -8.50
N PRO A 186 -33.77 -15.48 -7.37
CA PRO A 186 -33.27 -16.65 -6.68
C PRO A 186 -33.49 -17.92 -7.50
N GLU A 187 -32.59 -18.89 -7.37
CA GLU A 187 -32.85 -20.23 -7.87
C GLU A 187 -34.05 -20.87 -7.15
N PRO A 188 -34.83 -21.75 -7.82
CA PRO A 188 -35.99 -22.41 -7.20
C PRO A 188 -35.66 -23.17 -5.91
N VAL A 189 -34.42 -23.64 -5.76
CA VAL A 189 -33.91 -24.36 -4.59
C VAL A 189 -33.87 -23.49 -3.33
N CYS A 190 -33.87 -22.17 -3.48
CA CYS A 190 -33.68 -21.23 -2.38
C CYS A 190 -34.93 -20.95 -1.54
N GLY A 191 -36.11 -21.47 -1.92
CA GLY A 191 -37.33 -21.39 -1.10
C GLY A 191 -37.97 -19.99 -1.02
N PHE A 192 -37.62 -19.08 -1.93
CA PHE A 192 -38.25 -17.76 -2.03
C PHE A 192 -39.62 -17.83 -2.75
N PRO A 193 -40.54 -16.87 -2.52
CA PRO A 193 -41.81 -16.80 -3.24
C PRO A 193 -41.64 -16.72 -4.76
N GLU A 194 -42.63 -17.23 -5.50
CA GLU A 194 -42.68 -17.06 -6.96
C GLU A 194 -42.66 -15.57 -7.33
N LYS A 195 -41.81 -15.21 -8.30
CA LYS A 195 -41.56 -13.82 -8.77
C LYS A 195 -40.85 -12.90 -7.76
N PHE A 196 -40.19 -13.43 -6.74
CA PHE A 196 -39.28 -12.63 -5.92
C PHE A 196 -38.09 -12.14 -6.76
N SER A 197 -37.86 -10.83 -6.79
CA SER A 197 -36.67 -10.25 -7.41
C SER A 197 -36.15 -9.06 -6.60
N LEU A 198 -34.84 -8.83 -6.68
CA LEU A 198 -34.16 -7.71 -6.02
C LEU A 198 -33.17 -7.04 -6.98
N PRO A 199 -33.00 -5.72 -6.94
CA PRO A 199 -32.06 -5.03 -7.83
C PRO A 199 -30.61 -5.41 -7.51
N LEU A 200 -29.82 -5.62 -8.57
CA LEU A 200 -28.37 -5.77 -8.53
C LEU A 200 -27.70 -4.43 -8.83
N TYR A 201 -26.89 -3.98 -7.87
CA TYR A 201 -26.14 -2.74 -7.97
C TYR A 201 -24.70 -3.00 -8.42
N GLY A 202 -24.18 -2.11 -9.27
CA GLY A 202 -22.81 -2.18 -9.78
C GLY A 202 -22.26 -0.81 -10.13
N TYR A 203 -20.98 -0.77 -10.45
CA TYR A 203 -20.29 0.47 -10.82
C TYR A 203 -20.43 0.73 -12.32
N TYR A 204 -20.77 1.97 -12.66
CA TYR A 204 -20.86 2.44 -14.04
C TYR A 204 -20.06 3.73 -14.21
N GLN A 205 -19.37 3.87 -15.34
CA GLN A 205 -18.62 5.07 -15.67
C GLN A 205 -19.57 6.18 -16.13
N ARG A 206 -19.43 7.39 -15.59
CA ARG A 206 -20.29 8.52 -15.97
C ARG A 206 -20.10 8.89 -17.46
N SER A 207 -21.19 9.27 -18.11
CA SER A 207 -21.23 9.59 -19.55
C SER A 207 -20.25 10.68 -19.97
N ILE A 208 -20.00 11.68 -19.11
CA ILE A 208 -19.05 12.79 -19.37
C ILE A 208 -17.63 12.32 -19.68
N TYR A 209 -17.25 11.10 -19.26
CA TYR A 209 -15.94 10.51 -19.55
C TYR A 209 -15.84 9.91 -20.96
N TYR A 210 -16.97 9.68 -21.64
CA TYR A 210 -17.02 9.20 -23.03
C TYR A 210 -17.16 10.33 -24.05
N GLU A 211 -17.48 11.54 -23.60
CA GLU A 211 -17.58 12.72 -24.45
C GLU A 211 -16.19 13.14 -24.99
N ASN A 212 -16.18 13.88 -26.10
CA ASN A 212 -14.98 14.47 -26.71
C ASN A 212 -13.82 13.48 -26.91
N ASN A 213 -14.07 12.35 -27.59
CA ASN A 213 -13.06 11.29 -27.86
C ASN A 213 -12.41 10.74 -26.58
N GLU A 214 -13.17 10.70 -25.48
CA GLU A 214 -12.74 10.18 -24.17
C GLU A 214 -11.56 10.97 -23.58
N LEU A 215 -11.43 12.25 -23.95
CA LEU A 215 -10.28 13.07 -23.55
C LEU A 215 -10.15 13.17 -22.02
N LEU A 216 -11.26 13.34 -21.30
CA LEU A 216 -11.27 13.40 -19.84
C LEU A 216 -10.82 12.08 -19.21
N LEU A 217 -11.23 10.95 -19.80
CA LEU A 217 -10.86 9.62 -19.36
C LEU A 217 -9.37 9.37 -19.56
N LYS A 218 -8.86 9.63 -20.77
CA LYS A 218 -7.44 9.49 -21.11
C LYS A 218 -6.57 10.37 -20.21
N PHE A 219 -6.99 11.62 -19.97
CA PHE A 219 -6.27 12.54 -19.10
C PHE A 219 -6.24 12.04 -17.63
N ASN A 220 -7.37 11.55 -17.11
CA ASN A 220 -7.45 11.01 -15.75
C ASN A 220 -6.55 9.76 -15.59
N PHE A 221 -6.61 8.83 -16.54
CA PHE A 221 -5.74 7.65 -16.54
C PHE A 221 -4.26 8.01 -16.64
N LEU A 222 -3.89 8.94 -17.52
CA LEU A 222 -2.51 9.38 -17.68
C LEU A 222 -1.98 10.03 -16.40
N LEU A 223 -2.75 10.95 -15.80
CA LEU A 223 -2.38 11.58 -14.53
C LEU A 223 -2.25 10.56 -13.41
N ASN A 224 -3.25 9.70 -13.21
CA ASN A 224 -3.23 8.74 -12.12
C ASN A 224 -2.14 7.67 -12.33
N GLY A 225 -1.96 7.16 -13.55
CA GLY A 225 -0.93 6.17 -13.87
C GLY A 225 0.48 6.71 -13.66
N ILE A 226 0.78 7.92 -14.15
CA ILE A 226 2.11 8.51 -14.00
C ILE A 226 2.39 8.87 -12.55
N PHE A 227 1.50 9.64 -11.90
CA PHE A 227 1.76 10.15 -10.55
C PHE A 227 1.63 9.10 -9.45
N SER A 228 0.69 8.16 -9.58
CA SER A 228 0.46 7.16 -8.53
C SER A 228 1.33 5.92 -8.68
N LYS A 229 1.89 5.65 -9.88
CA LYS A 229 2.62 4.41 -10.15
C LYS A 229 4.04 4.65 -10.70
N ILE A 230 4.17 5.25 -11.88
CA ILE A 230 5.46 5.31 -12.61
C ILE A 230 6.46 6.23 -11.89
N LEU A 231 6.05 7.46 -11.59
CA LEU A 231 6.92 8.47 -11.00
C LEU A 231 7.47 8.04 -9.62
N PRO A 232 6.65 7.52 -8.69
CA PRO A 232 7.15 6.98 -7.42
C PRO A 232 8.19 5.87 -7.60
N CYS A 233 8.00 4.95 -8.56
CA CYS A 233 8.97 3.88 -8.81
C CYS A 233 10.33 4.42 -9.24
N ILE A 234 10.36 5.36 -10.19
CA ILE A 234 11.60 6.01 -10.64
C ILE A 234 12.28 6.73 -9.48
N LEU A 235 11.52 7.50 -8.70
CA LEU A 235 12.06 8.24 -7.56
C LEU A 235 12.59 7.31 -6.47
N PHE A 236 11.92 6.17 -6.20
CA PHE A 236 12.41 5.16 -5.27
C PHE A 236 13.75 4.57 -5.71
N ILE A 237 13.91 4.24 -7.00
CA ILE A 237 15.18 3.75 -7.55
C ILE A 237 16.29 4.79 -7.34
N LEU A 238 16.06 6.04 -7.75
CA LEU A 238 17.04 7.12 -7.64
C LEU A 238 17.43 7.40 -6.19
N LEU A 239 16.44 7.51 -5.29
CA LEU A 239 16.68 7.77 -3.87
C LEU A 239 17.39 6.61 -3.17
N THR A 240 17.08 5.36 -3.53
CA THR A 240 17.76 4.18 -2.99
C THR A 240 19.24 4.21 -3.36
N ILE A 241 19.56 4.47 -4.64
CA ILE A 241 20.95 4.59 -5.11
C ILE A 241 21.67 5.74 -4.37
N PHE A 242 21.04 6.91 -4.25
CA PHE A 242 21.63 8.05 -3.54
C PHE A 242 21.84 7.78 -2.05
N LEU A 243 20.89 7.12 -1.38
CA LEU A 243 21.02 6.74 0.03
C LEU A 243 22.16 5.75 0.27
N ILE A 244 22.27 4.71 -0.56
CA ILE A 244 23.33 3.70 -0.44
C ILE A 244 24.70 4.34 -0.68
N ARG A 245 24.84 5.13 -1.76
CA ARG A 245 26.11 5.84 -2.05
C ARG A 245 26.52 6.76 -0.92
N GLU A 246 25.59 7.56 -0.41
CA GLU A 246 25.88 8.50 0.68
C GLU A 246 26.18 7.77 2.00
N LEU A 247 25.50 6.65 2.30
CA LEU A 247 25.79 5.83 3.48
C LEU A 247 27.20 5.22 3.38
N ASN A 248 27.55 4.63 2.23
CA ASN A 248 28.88 4.04 2.00
C ASN A 248 29.99 5.09 2.13
N HIS A 249 29.78 6.30 1.61
CA HIS A 249 30.74 7.39 1.79
C HIS A 249 30.90 7.76 3.27
N VAL A 250 29.80 7.89 4.02
CA VAL A 250 29.89 8.20 5.46
C VAL A 250 30.60 7.08 6.23
N ASP A 251 30.40 5.83 5.83
CA ASP A 251 31.07 4.68 6.46
C ASP A 251 32.57 4.65 6.18
N GLN A 252 32.99 4.98 4.96
CA GLN A 252 34.41 5.10 4.60
C GLN A 252 35.10 6.25 5.35
N THR A 253 34.46 7.42 5.47
CA THR A 253 35.06 8.59 6.14
C THR A 253 35.09 8.48 7.68
N ARG A 254 34.36 7.53 8.29
CA ARG A 254 34.22 7.42 9.77
C ARG A 254 34.66 6.08 10.36
N LYS A 255 35.71 5.44 9.83
CA LYS A 255 36.33 4.28 10.50
C LYS A 255 36.91 4.61 11.89
N ASN A 256 37.14 5.90 12.22
CA ASN A 256 37.77 6.33 13.48
C ASN A 256 36.88 7.19 14.43
N SER A 257 35.57 7.39 14.18
CA SER A 257 34.71 8.20 15.08
C SER A 257 33.36 7.55 15.38
N GLY A 258 33.14 7.18 16.65
CA GLY A 258 32.04 6.35 17.17
C GLY A 258 30.60 6.89 17.10
N ARG A 259 30.16 7.48 15.97
CA ARG A 259 28.76 7.86 15.75
C ARG A 259 27.94 6.70 15.16
N GLU A 260 27.64 5.71 16.00
CA GLU A 260 26.94 4.46 15.61
C GLU A 260 25.41 4.63 15.42
N VAL A 261 24.78 5.58 16.13
CA VAL A 261 23.30 5.73 16.17
C VAL A 261 22.72 6.19 14.82
N GLN A 262 23.38 7.12 14.11
CA GLN A 262 22.92 7.62 12.81
C GLN A 262 22.95 6.52 11.73
N ARG A 263 23.90 5.58 11.81
CA ARG A 263 24.07 4.46 10.87
C ARG A 263 22.87 3.52 10.89
N LYS A 264 22.38 3.14 12.07
CA LYS A 264 21.27 2.19 12.24
C LYS A 264 19.95 2.75 11.69
N THR A 265 19.70 4.05 11.87
CA THR A 265 18.48 4.69 11.32
C THR A 265 18.49 4.84 9.80
N THR A 266 19.65 5.08 9.17
CA THR A 266 19.73 5.16 7.70
C THR A 266 19.61 3.78 7.07
N LYS A 267 20.26 2.76 7.64
CA LYS A 267 20.09 1.37 7.20
C LYS A 267 18.62 0.95 7.24
N LEU A 268 17.92 1.22 8.34
CA LEU A 268 16.48 1.00 8.46
C LEU A 268 15.70 1.62 7.30
N VAL A 269 15.97 2.89 6.98
CA VAL A 269 15.24 3.58 5.91
C VAL A 269 15.55 2.96 4.56
N ILE A 270 16.81 2.59 4.28
CA ILE A 270 17.19 1.89 3.04
C ILE A 270 16.41 0.57 2.91
N TYR A 271 16.33 -0.25 3.96
CA TYR A 271 15.55 -1.49 3.91
C TYR A 271 14.07 -1.23 3.66
N MET A 272 13.48 -0.21 4.29
CA MET A 272 12.08 0.16 4.01
C MET A 272 11.90 0.63 2.56
N THR A 273 12.83 1.45 2.03
CA THR A 273 12.79 1.94 0.64
C THR A 273 12.92 0.80 -0.37
N ILE A 274 13.81 -0.17 -0.11
CA ILE A 274 13.93 -1.38 -0.94
C ILE A 274 12.65 -2.21 -0.89
N SER A 275 12.04 -2.35 0.30
CA SER A 275 10.76 -3.07 0.47
C SER A 275 9.65 -2.43 -0.37
N TYR A 276 9.52 -1.10 -0.35
CA TYR A 276 8.59 -0.37 -1.23
C TYR A 276 8.90 -0.60 -2.71
N LEU A 277 10.18 -0.54 -3.11
CA LEU A 277 10.57 -0.74 -4.50
C LEU A 277 10.20 -2.13 -5.01
N VAL A 278 10.45 -3.18 -4.22
CA VAL A 278 10.12 -4.56 -4.58
C VAL A 278 8.61 -4.76 -4.73
N ALA A 279 7.82 -4.11 -3.87
CA ALA A 279 6.36 -4.24 -3.90
C ALA A 279 5.71 -3.43 -5.03
N GLU A 280 6.20 -2.22 -5.29
CA GLU A 280 5.56 -1.27 -6.22
C GLU A 280 6.05 -1.38 -7.66
N LEU A 281 7.31 -1.75 -7.90
CA LEU A 281 7.87 -1.82 -9.25
C LEU A 281 7.10 -2.78 -10.16
N PRO A 282 6.77 -4.03 -9.74
CA PRO A 282 5.99 -4.94 -10.57
C PRO A 282 4.59 -4.39 -10.88
N LEU A 283 3.92 -3.79 -9.89
CA LEU A 283 2.62 -3.15 -10.08
C LEU A 283 2.71 -1.98 -11.07
N GLY A 284 3.77 -1.18 -10.99
CA GLY A 284 4.03 -0.08 -11.92
C GLY A 284 4.18 -0.57 -13.36
N ILE A 285 4.93 -1.66 -13.59
CA ILE A 285 5.12 -2.27 -14.91
C ILE A 285 3.79 -2.78 -15.47
N VAL A 286 2.98 -3.45 -14.66
CA VAL A 286 1.67 -3.99 -15.11
C VAL A 286 0.71 -2.88 -15.52
N ASN A 287 0.69 -1.75 -14.82
CA ASN A 287 -0.15 -0.61 -15.22
C ASN A 287 0.32 0.01 -16.55
N VAL A 288 1.61 -0.03 -16.86
CA VAL A 288 2.11 0.39 -18.19
C VAL A 288 1.67 -0.60 -19.27
N LEU A 289 1.74 -1.90 -18.98
CA LEU A 289 1.27 -2.95 -19.90
C LEU A 289 -0.22 -2.85 -20.17
N GLU A 290 -1.03 -2.53 -19.14
CA GLU A 290 -2.46 -2.28 -19.31
C GLU A 290 -2.73 -1.20 -20.34
N PHE A 291 -2.06 -0.05 -20.19
CA PHE A 291 -2.22 1.08 -21.10
C PHE A 291 -1.88 0.69 -22.55
N ILE A 292 -0.80 -0.07 -22.75
CA ILE A 292 -0.35 -0.52 -24.09
C ILE A 292 -1.30 -1.56 -24.70
N LEU A 293 -1.89 -2.43 -23.88
CA LEU A 293 -2.69 -3.59 -24.33
C LEU A 293 -4.20 -3.37 -24.19
N THR A 294 -4.64 -2.12 -24.00
CA THR A 294 -6.05 -1.75 -23.75
C THR A 294 -7.01 -2.24 -24.84
N ASP A 295 -6.55 -2.36 -26.09
CA ASP A 295 -7.38 -2.71 -27.24
C ASP A 295 -7.84 -4.19 -27.25
N ASN A 296 -7.27 -5.04 -26.38
CA ASN A 296 -7.57 -6.47 -26.35
C ASN A 296 -8.27 -6.89 -25.04
N PRO A 297 -9.57 -7.25 -25.06
CA PRO A 297 -10.33 -7.56 -23.84
C PRO A 297 -9.80 -8.77 -23.06
N GLY A 298 -9.24 -9.77 -23.75
CA GLY A 298 -8.61 -10.93 -23.12
C GLY A 298 -7.37 -10.55 -22.29
N PHE A 299 -6.54 -9.62 -22.77
CA PHE A 299 -5.38 -9.13 -22.01
C PHE A 299 -5.78 -8.27 -20.82
N LEU A 300 -6.85 -7.47 -20.94
CA LEU A 300 -7.36 -6.69 -19.81
C LEU A 300 -7.73 -7.59 -18.61
N THR A 301 -8.40 -8.71 -18.88
CA THR A 301 -8.76 -9.69 -17.84
C THR A 301 -7.52 -10.30 -17.18
N LEU A 302 -6.51 -10.66 -17.98
CA LEU A 302 -5.24 -11.19 -17.52
C LEU A 302 -4.45 -10.16 -16.69
N ILE A 303 -4.47 -8.90 -17.09
CA ILE A 303 -3.73 -7.81 -16.45
C ILE A 303 -4.36 -7.45 -15.11
N GLU A 304 -5.69 -7.32 -15.03
CA GLU A 304 -6.42 -7.13 -13.77
C GLU A 304 -6.10 -8.23 -12.77
N SER A 305 -5.99 -9.46 -13.28
CA SER A 305 -5.59 -10.60 -12.49
C SER A 305 -4.19 -10.45 -11.87
N ILE A 306 -3.20 -10.09 -12.69
CA ILE A 306 -1.84 -9.89 -12.21
C ILE A 306 -1.77 -8.68 -11.26
N LYS A 307 -2.58 -7.63 -11.45
CA LYS A 307 -2.65 -6.50 -10.50
C LYS A 307 -3.13 -6.93 -9.13
N LEU A 308 -4.10 -7.84 -9.02
CA LEU A 308 -4.54 -8.38 -7.74
C LEU A 308 -3.37 -9.03 -7.00
N LEU A 309 -2.56 -9.85 -7.68
CA LEU A 309 -1.33 -10.44 -7.13
C LEU A 309 -0.39 -9.37 -6.54
N PHE A 310 -0.10 -8.31 -7.30
CA PHE A 310 0.81 -7.26 -6.83
C PHE A 310 0.20 -6.36 -5.75
N ASN A 311 -1.11 -6.17 -5.74
CA ASN A 311 -1.81 -5.49 -4.64
C ASN A 311 -1.69 -6.26 -3.31
N PHE A 312 -1.68 -7.60 -3.35
CA PHE A 312 -1.40 -8.41 -2.17
C PHE A 312 0.05 -8.29 -1.70
N ILE A 313 1.02 -8.26 -2.62
CA ILE A 313 2.42 -8.00 -2.27
C ILE A 313 2.57 -6.61 -1.60
N ASN A 314 1.86 -5.60 -2.09
CA ASN A 314 1.80 -4.29 -1.45
C ASN A 314 1.17 -4.34 -0.06
N THR A 315 0.12 -5.15 0.12
CA THR A 315 -0.50 -5.38 1.43
C THR A 315 0.46 -6.08 2.39
N LEU A 316 1.19 -7.09 1.94
CA LEU A 316 2.29 -7.71 2.70
C LEU A 316 3.35 -6.68 3.08
N ASN A 317 3.77 -5.82 2.14
CA ASN A 317 4.75 -4.77 2.39
C ASN A 317 4.31 -3.80 3.52
N ALA A 318 3.03 -3.42 3.54
CA ALA A 318 2.45 -2.61 4.61
C ALA A 318 2.46 -3.32 5.98
N THR A 319 2.57 -4.66 6.04
CA THR A 319 2.70 -5.39 7.31
C THR A 319 4.15 -5.46 7.83
N VAL A 320 5.16 -5.36 6.96
CA VAL A 320 6.55 -5.61 7.35
C VAL A 320 7.22 -4.43 8.06
N HIS A 321 6.68 -3.22 7.96
CA HIS A 321 7.29 -2.02 8.54
C HIS A 321 7.50 -2.09 10.05
N CYS A 322 6.56 -2.69 10.78
CA CYS A 322 6.68 -2.94 12.21
C CYS A 322 7.90 -3.83 12.52
N PHE A 323 8.06 -4.92 11.76
CA PHE A 323 9.17 -5.87 11.91
C PHE A 323 10.52 -5.25 11.52
N ILE A 324 10.57 -4.48 10.42
CA ILE A 324 11.78 -3.76 10.01
C ILE A 324 12.22 -2.78 11.11
N CYS A 325 11.26 -2.02 11.65
CA CYS A 325 11.54 -1.08 12.74
C CYS A 325 11.99 -1.79 14.02
N PHE A 326 11.36 -2.92 14.37
CA PHE A 326 11.76 -3.72 15.52
C PHE A 326 13.18 -4.28 15.36
N SER A 327 13.51 -4.87 14.21
CA SER A 327 14.82 -5.48 13.97
C SER A 327 15.95 -4.45 13.96
N LEU A 328 15.74 -3.29 13.33
CA LEU A 328 16.83 -2.36 13.02
C LEU A 328 16.91 -1.13 13.96
N SER A 329 15.84 -0.76 14.66
CA SER A 329 15.84 0.40 15.56
C SER A 329 16.01 0.03 17.03
N ILE A 330 17.11 0.49 17.63
CA ILE A 330 17.39 0.31 19.07
C ILE A 330 16.35 1.07 19.93
N HIS A 331 16.01 2.29 19.52
CA HIS A 331 15.00 3.09 20.23
C HIS A 331 13.62 2.44 20.19
N TYR A 332 13.27 1.81 19.05
CA TYR A 332 12.02 1.07 18.91
C TYR A 332 11.98 -0.12 19.87
N ARG A 333 13.00 -0.99 19.86
CA ARG A 333 13.08 -2.15 20.77
C ARG A 333 13.06 -1.77 22.24
N SER A 334 13.77 -0.70 22.62
CA SER A 334 13.76 -0.19 23.98
C SER A 334 12.36 0.27 24.41
N THR A 335 11.62 0.92 23.50
CA THR A 335 10.24 1.38 23.74
C THR A 335 9.29 0.20 23.87
N VAL A 336 9.36 -0.79 22.97
CA VAL A 336 8.57 -2.03 23.04
C VAL A 336 8.81 -2.75 24.37
N ARG A 337 10.07 -2.95 24.77
CA ARG A 337 10.40 -3.61 26.04
C ARG A 337 9.84 -2.85 27.25
N LYS A 338 9.91 -1.51 27.25
CA LYS A 338 9.33 -0.69 28.32
C LYS A 338 7.81 -0.78 28.39
N MET A 339 7.15 -0.90 27.23
CA MET A 339 5.69 -0.99 27.14
C MET A 339 5.16 -2.36 27.55
N PHE A 340 5.78 -3.45 27.08
CA PHE A 340 5.23 -4.79 27.21
C PHE A 340 5.95 -5.68 28.23
N CYS A 341 7.20 -5.38 28.61
CA CYS A 341 7.99 -6.23 29.51
C CYS A 341 8.27 -5.61 30.89
N GLY A 342 7.78 -4.40 31.18
CA GLY A 342 8.01 -3.70 32.45
C GLY A 342 9.49 -3.27 32.68
N ARG A 343 9.71 -2.33 33.61
CA ARG A 343 11.06 -1.95 34.06
C ARG A 343 11.69 -3.15 34.78
N ARG A 344 12.65 -3.86 34.16
CA ARG A 344 13.70 -4.49 34.96
C ARG A 344 14.45 -3.34 35.66
N LYS A 345 14.30 -3.23 36.98
CA LYS A 345 15.10 -2.31 37.81
C LYS A 345 16.56 -2.49 37.40
N GLN A 346 17.23 -1.43 36.98
CA GLN A 346 18.68 -1.45 36.90
C GLN A 346 19.18 -1.79 38.31
N VAL A 347 19.83 -2.94 38.44
CA VAL A 347 20.66 -3.22 39.62
C VAL A 347 21.70 -2.11 39.62
N LYS A 348 21.65 -1.23 40.63
CA LYS A 348 22.74 -0.28 40.89
C LYS A 348 23.98 -1.13 41.16
N THR A 349 24.92 -1.14 40.23
CA THR A 349 26.31 -1.49 40.56
C THR A 349 26.75 -0.44 41.57
N ILE A 350 26.90 -0.86 42.83
CA ILE A 350 27.51 -0.05 43.87
C ILE A 350 28.97 0.12 43.46
N ASP A 351 29.40 1.35 43.24
CA ASP A 351 30.82 1.70 43.12
C ASP A 351 31.50 1.34 44.44
N ALA A 352 32.28 0.26 44.43
CA ALA A 352 33.16 -0.13 45.53
C ALA A 352 34.61 0.09 45.11
N ARG A 353 35.01 1.36 44.98
CA ARG A 353 36.43 1.78 45.04
C ARG A 353 36.53 3.19 45.63
N MET A 354 36.18 3.31 46.90
CA MET A 354 36.58 4.44 47.73
C MET A 354 36.77 3.97 49.16
N PHE A 355 37.65 2.98 49.37
CA PHE A 355 38.28 2.69 50.66
C PHE A 355 39.51 1.82 50.41
N THR A 356 40.67 2.46 50.32
CA THR A 356 41.94 2.01 50.93
C THR A 356 42.89 3.19 50.82
N THR A 357 42.95 3.95 51.91
CA THR A 357 44.17 4.64 52.39
C THR A 357 45.38 3.74 52.36
#